data_AF-A0A199US42-F1
#
_entry.id   AF-A0A199US42-F1
#
_cell.length_a   1.000
_cell.length_b   1.000
_cell.length_c   1.000
_cell.angle_alpha   90.00
_cell.angle_beta   90.00
_cell.angle_gamma   90.00
#
_symmetry.space_group_name_H-M   'P 1'
#
loop_
_entity.id
_entity.type
_entity.pdbx_description
1 polymer ?
#
loop_
_entity_poly.entity_id
_entity_poly.type
_entity_poly.pdbx_seq_one_letter_code
_entity_poly.pdbx_strand_id
1 'polypeptide(L)'
;MASSEAAMAEDSNIEDDQLASMSTDDILKASRLLDNEIRVLKDELQRNTLELESFKEKIKENQEKIKLNKQLPYLVGNIVEILEMNPEDEAEEDGANVDLDSQRKGKCVVLKTSTCQ
;
A
#
# COMPACT_ATOMS: atom_id res chain seq x y z
N MET A 1 -16.09 29.84 -5.23
CA MET A 1 -16.61 29.59 -6.60
C MET A 1 -15.92 30.52 -7.62
N ALA A 2 -15.88 31.85 -7.43
CA ALA A 2 -15.18 32.76 -8.36
C ALA A 2 -13.67 32.47 -8.58
N SER A 3 -12.99 31.87 -7.60
CA SER A 3 -11.55 31.57 -7.70
C SER A 3 -11.21 30.35 -8.58
N SER A 4 -12.17 29.45 -8.85
CA SER A 4 -11.94 28.31 -9.77
C SER A 4 -12.22 28.68 -11.22
N GLU A 5 -13.16 29.60 -11.47
CA GLU A 5 -13.42 30.15 -12.81
C GLU A 5 -12.24 30.97 -13.33
N ALA A 6 -11.59 31.77 -12.48
CA ALA A 6 -10.40 32.53 -12.87
C ALA A 6 -9.19 31.63 -13.19
N ALA A 7 -9.00 30.54 -12.45
CA ALA A 7 -7.93 29.57 -12.71
C ALA A 7 -8.16 28.79 -14.02
N MET A 8 -9.42 28.44 -14.35
CA MET A 8 -9.74 27.79 -15.62
C MET A 8 -9.70 28.75 -16.82
N ALA A 9 -9.94 30.04 -16.61
CA ALA A 9 -9.87 31.06 -17.66
C ALA A 9 -8.43 31.42 -18.06
N GLU A 10 -7.47 31.38 -17.12
CA GLU A 10 -6.05 31.56 -17.47
C GLU A 10 -5.45 30.33 -18.17
N ASP A 11 -5.85 29.12 -17.79
CA ASP A 11 -5.39 27.87 -18.40
C ASP A 11 -5.83 27.76 -19.88
N SER A 12 -7.08 28.14 -20.17
CA SER A 12 -7.63 28.13 -21.53
C SER A 12 -6.93 29.12 -22.47
N ASN A 13 -6.44 30.25 -21.97
CA ASN A 13 -5.71 31.23 -22.78
C ASN A 13 -4.30 30.76 -23.17
N ILE A 14 -3.68 29.91 -22.34
CA ILE A 14 -2.37 29.29 -22.61
C ILE A 14 -2.53 28.10 -23.57
N GLU A 15 -3.59 27.32 -23.41
CA GLU A 15 -3.93 26.22 -24.33
C GLU A 15 -4.23 26.72 -25.75
N ASP A 16 -4.96 27.84 -25.88
CA ASP A 16 -5.27 28.45 -27.18
C ASP A 16 -4.02 29.00 -27.89
N ASP A 17 -3.06 29.59 -27.16
CA ASP A 17 -1.79 30.09 -27.71
C ASP A 17 -0.88 28.93 -28.18
N GLN A 18 -0.88 27.80 -27.47
CA GLN A 18 -0.15 26.59 -27.88
C GLN A 18 -0.80 25.92 -29.10
N LEU A 19 -2.12 25.82 -29.13
CA LEU A 19 -2.89 25.31 -30.27
C LEU A 19 -2.70 26.16 -31.54
N ALA A 20 -2.63 27.49 -31.40
CA ALA A 20 -2.36 28.40 -32.50
C ALA A 20 -0.94 28.25 -33.09
N SER A 21 0.02 27.77 -32.29
CA SER A 21 1.40 27.52 -32.72
C SER A 21 1.62 26.17 -33.40
N MET A 22 0.69 25.22 -33.26
CA MET A 22 0.79 23.87 -33.83
C MET A 22 0.19 23.80 -35.24
N SER A 23 0.74 22.92 -36.08
CA SER A 23 0.12 22.61 -37.37
C SER A 23 -1.15 21.77 -37.19
N THR A 24 -2.10 21.87 -38.11
CA THR A 24 -3.34 21.07 -38.09
C THR A 24 -3.08 19.56 -38.05
N ASP A 25 -1.99 19.10 -38.68
CA ASP A 25 -1.60 17.70 -38.69
C ASP A 25 -1.03 17.23 -37.35
N ASP A 26 -0.34 18.11 -36.62
CA ASP A 26 0.21 17.80 -35.30
C ASP A 26 -0.89 17.77 -34.23
N ILE A 27 -1.91 18.63 -34.36
CA ILE A 27 -3.12 18.59 -33.53
C ILE A 27 -3.87 17.26 -33.73
N LEU A 28 -4.00 16.79 -34.97
CA LEU A 28 -4.66 15.51 -35.26
C LEU A 28 -3.88 14.30 -34.70
N LYS A 29 -2.54 14.33 -34.74
CA LYS A 29 -1.71 13.29 -34.12
C LYS A 29 -1.82 13.33 -32.60
N ALA A 30 -1.75 14.52 -32.00
CA ALA A 30 -1.89 14.71 -30.56
C ALA A 30 -3.26 14.20 -30.06
N SER A 31 -4.35 14.55 -30.74
CA SER A 31 -5.70 14.05 -30.42
C SER A 31 -5.76 12.51 -30.41
N ARG A 32 -5.17 11.85 -31.42
CA ARG A 32 -5.14 10.37 -31.47
C ARG A 32 -4.29 9.74 -30.38
N LEU A 33 -3.19 10.38 -29.98
CA LEU A 33 -2.35 9.91 -28.88
C LEU A 33 -3.11 10.05 -27.55
N LEU A 34 -3.75 11.18 -27.32
CA LEU A 34 -4.58 11.42 -26.14
C LEU A 34 -5.76 10.45 -26.06
N ASP A 35 -6.43 10.15 -27.18
CA ASP A 35 -7.52 9.16 -27.21
C ASP A 35 -7.05 7.76 -26.79
N ASN A 36 -5.86 7.36 -27.25
CA ASN A 36 -5.26 6.09 -26.86
C ASN A 36 -4.85 6.11 -25.38
N GLU A 37 -4.27 7.20 -24.90
CA GLU A 37 -3.86 7.35 -23.51
C GLU A 37 -5.07 7.33 -22.56
N ILE A 38 -6.15 8.06 -22.89
CA ILE A 38 -7.41 8.03 -22.13
C ILE A 38 -7.95 6.60 -22.04
N ARG A 39 -7.85 5.82 -23.11
CA ARG A 39 -8.29 4.42 -23.11
C ARG A 39 -7.45 3.58 -22.15
N VAL A 40 -6.12 3.66 -22.23
CA VAL A 40 -5.21 2.92 -21.35
C VAL A 40 -5.44 3.30 -19.89
N LEU A 41 -5.56 4.60 -19.59
CA LEU A 41 -5.81 5.09 -18.23
C LEU A 41 -7.16 4.61 -17.68
N LYS A 42 -8.20 4.52 -18.51
CA LYS A 42 -9.49 3.96 -18.10
C LYS A 42 -9.39 2.48 -17.74
N ASP A 43 -8.65 1.70 -18.54
CA ASP A 43 -8.45 0.27 -18.28
C ASP A 43 -7.62 0.05 -16.99
N GLU A 44 -6.58 0.86 -16.76
CA GLU A 44 -5.80 0.84 -15.53
C GLU A 44 -6.60 1.26 -14.30
N LEU A 45 -7.43 2.30 -14.43
CA LEU A 45 -8.32 2.74 -13.35
C LEU A 45 -9.29 1.63 -12.96
N GLN A 46 -9.88 0.94 -13.94
CA GLN A 46 -10.77 -0.20 -13.68
C GLN A 46 -10.02 -1.34 -12.96
N ARG A 47 -8.83 -1.71 -13.45
CA ARG A 47 -8.00 -2.76 -12.81
C ARG A 47 -7.68 -2.40 -11.37
N ASN A 48 -7.16 -1.19 -11.14
CA ASN A 48 -6.80 -0.71 -9.80
C ASN A 48 -8.03 -0.63 -8.88
N THR A 49 -9.21 -0.29 -9.41
CA THR A 49 -10.45 -0.27 -8.62
C THR A 49 -10.81 -1.67 -8.11
N LEU A 50 -10.75 -2.69 -8.98
CA LEU A 50 -11.01 -4.08 -8.60
C LEU A 50 -9.99 -4.60 -7.58
N GLU A 51 -8.70 -4.28 -7.78
CA GLU A 51 -7.64 -4.63 -6.82
C GLU A 51 -7.88 -3.98 -5.45
N LEU A 52 -8.26 -2.70 -5.44
CA LEU A 52 -8.57 -1.94 -4.23
C LEU A 52 -9.77 -2.56 -3.48
N GLU A 53 -10.82 -2.95 -4.21
CA GLU A 53 -11.97 -3.66 -3.62
C GLU A 53 -11.56 -5.01 -3.02
N SER A 54 -10.73 -5.79 -3.72
CA SER A 54 -10.20 -7.06 -3.19
C SER A 54 -9.38 -6.85 -1.92
N PHE A 55 -8.52 -5.83 -1.86
CA PHE A 55 -7.77 -5.51 -0.64
C PHE A 55 -8.67 -5.05 0.49
N LYS A 56 -9.71 -4.24 0.21
CA LYS A 56 -10.70 -3.84 1.22
C LYS A 56 -11.42 -5.05 1.81
N GLU A 57 -11.79 -6.03 0.99
CA GLU A 57 -12.42 -7.26 1.46
C GLU A 57 -11.48 -8.07 2.36
N LYS A 58 -10.23 -8.28 1.92
CA LYS A 58 -9.20 -8.96 2.74
C LYS A 58 -8.94 -8.25 4.07
N ILE A 59 -8.92 -6.92 4.08
CA ILE A 59 -8.78 -6.13 5.31
C ILE A 59 -9.97 -6.37 6.24
N LYS A 60 -11.20 -6.35 5.72
CA LYS A 60 -12.40 -6.61 6.53
C LYS A 60 -12.38 -8.02 7.12
N GLU A 61 -12.08 -9.03 6.32
CA GLU A 61 -11.97 -10.43 6.77
C GLU A 61 -10.90 -10.56 7.87
N ASN A 62 -9.71 -9.97 7.67
CA ASN A 62 -8.65 -9.99 8.67
C ASN A 62 -9.03 -9.23 9.95
N GLN A 63 -9.73 -8.10 9.83
CA GLN A 63 -10.25 -7.36 10.99
C GLN A 63 -11.26 -8.18 11.77
N GLU A 64 -12.13 -8.95 11.11
CA GLU A 64 -13.07 -9.85 11.76
C GLU A 64 -12.36 -11.01 12.46
N LYS A 65 -11.36 -11.64 11.80
CA LYS A 65 -10.51 -12.65 12.43
C LYS A 65 -9.79 -12.11 13.67
N ILE A 66 -9.28 -10.88 13.61
CA ILE A 66 -8.66 -10.21 14.76
C ILE A 66 -9.71 -9.98 15.85
N LYS A 67 -10.92 -9.53 15.53
CA LYS A 67 -12.00 -9.32 16.51
C LYS A 67 -12.40 -10.61 17.23
N LEU A 68 -12.52 -11.72 16.50
CA LEU A 68 -12.82 -13.03 17.07
C LEU A 68 -11.73 -13.49 18.04
N ASN A 69 -10.45 -13.35 17.66
CA ASN A 69 -9.33 -13.64 18.56
C ASN A 69 -9.22 -12.60 19.70
N LYS A 70 -9.75 -11.39 19.51
CA LYS A 70 -9.88 -10.30 20.49
C LYS A 70 -11.14 -10.39 21.39
N GLN A 71 -11.83 -11.53 21.41
CA GLN A 71 -12.82 -11.84 22.45
C GLN A 71 -12.23 -12.38 23.77
N LEU A 72 -12.60 -11.73 24.88
CA LEU A 72 -12.26 -12.12 26.25
C LEU A 72 -12.88 -13.48 26.65
N PRO A 73 -12.29 -14.23 27.61
CA PRO A 73 -11.15 -13.88 28.47
C PRO A 73 -9.76 -14.26 27.92
N TYR A 74 -8.70 -13.58 28.38
CA TYR A 74 -7.30 -13.87 28.03
C TYR A 74 -6.47 -14.37 29.20
N LEU A 75 -5.43 -15.14 28.88
CA LEU A 75 -4.28 -15.35 29.76
C LEU A 75 -3.50 -14.03 29.90
N VAL A 76 -3.21 -13.65 31.13
CA VAL A 76 -2.42 -12.44 31.44
C VAL A 76 -0.98 -12.86 31.73
N GLY A 77 -0.01 -12.05 31.32
CA GLY A 77 1.40 -12.26 31.59
C GLY A 77 2.16 -10.95 31.64
N ASN A 78 3.37 -10.99 32.21
CA ASN A 78 4.29 -9.87 32.28
C ASN A 78 5.37 -10.01 31.22
N ILE A 79 5.79 -8.89 30.63
CA ILE A 79 6.96 -8.83 29.77
C ILE A 79 8.20 -8.78 30.66
N VAL A 80 9.10 -9.76 30.51
CA VAL A 80 10.34 -9.84 31.29
C VAL A 80 11.46 -9.09 30.58
N GLU A 81 11.66 -9.40 29.30
CA GLU A 81 12.70 -8.80 28.46
C GLU A 81 12.25 -8.71 27.00
N ILE A 82 12.82 -7.74 26.29
CA ILE A 82 12.64 -7.53 24.85
C ILE A 82 14.01 -7.71 24.23
N LEU A 83 14.12 -8.62 23.27
CA LEU A 83 15.35 -8.96 22.57
C LEU A 83 15.24 -8.50 21.12
N GLU A 84 16.30 -7.92 20.57
CA GLU A 84 16.38 -7.60 19.15
C GLU A 84 17.34 -8.61 18.50
N MET A 85 16.80 -9.52 17.69
CA MET A 85 17.62 -10.54 17.03
C MET A 85 18.10 -10.00 15.69
N ASN A 86 19.41 -9.75 15.61
CA ASN A 86 20.10 -9.43 14.37
C ASN A 86 20.80 -10.70 13.85
N PRO A 87 20.37 -11.25 12.70
CA PRO A 87 20.95 -12.47 12.13
C PRO A 87 22.37 -12.28 11.58
N GLU A 88 22.91 -11.05 11.61
CA GLU A 88 24.32 -10.80 11.32
C GLU A 88 25.22 -11.14 12.52
N ASP A 89 24.67 -11.25 13.74
CA ASP A 89 25.41 -11.56 14.97
C ASP A 89 25.42 -13.07 15.31
N GLU A 90 24.56 -13.89 14.68
CA GLU A 90 24.39 -15.34 14.97
C GLU A 90 24.74 -16.24 13.77
N ALA A 91 25.80 -15.91 13.02
CA ALA A 91 26.21 -16.66 11.82
C ALA A 91 26.89 -18.03 12.09
N GLU A 92 26.86 -18.58 13.31
CA GLU A 92 27.53 -19.85 13.63
C GLU A 92 26.70 -20.74 14.56
N GLU A 93 25.69 -21.44 14.01
CA GLU A 93 25.45 -22.86 14.37
C GLU A 93 24.50 -23.53 13.36
N ASP A 94 25.13 -24.30 12.45
CA ASP A 94 24.47 -25.14 11.46
C ASP A 94 23.81 -26.34 12.17
N GLY A 95 22.48 -26.31 12.28
CA GLY A 95 21.65 -27.40 12.76
C GLY A 95 20.43 -27.54 11.86
N ALA A 96 20.33 -28.66 11.16
CA ALA A 96 19.27 -28.97 10.20
C ALA A 96 17.89 -29.18 10.87
N ASN A 97 17.31 -28.12 11.43
CA ASN A 97 15.90 -27.94 11.73
C ASN A 97 15.64 -26.45 12.07
N VAL A 98 15.91 -25.54 11.14
CA VAL A 98 15.79 -24.10 11.41
C VAL A 98 14.32 -23.70 11.36
N ASP A 99 13.80 -23.21 12.49
CA ASP A 99 12.48 -22.59 12.57
C ASP A 99 12.45 -21.33 11.69
N LEU A 100 11.46 -21.25 10.80
CA LEU A 100 11.30 -20.12 9.87
C LEU A 100 11.02 -18.80 10.60
N ASP A 101 10.55 -18.84 11.85
CA ASP A 101 10.39 -17.64 12.69
C ASP A 101 11.72 -17.14 13.27
N SER A 102 12.67 -18.04 13.54
CA SER A 102 14.00 -17.68 14.07
C SER A 102 14.87 -16.93 13.06
N GLN A 103 14.60 -17.06 11.76
CA GLN A 103 15.30 -16.27 10.71
C GLN A 103 14.70 -14.89 10.48
N ARG A 104 13.55 -14.55 11.08
CA ARG A 104 13.01 -13.20 10.91
C ARG A 104 13.81 -12.22 11.76
N LYS A 105 14.50 -11.30 11.07
CA LYS A 105 14.95 -10.02 11.64
C LYS A 105 13.76 -9.43 12.43
N GLY A 106 13.84 -9.41 13.75
CA GLY A 106 12.65 -9.22 14.56
C GLY A 106 12.90 -8.90 16.01
N LYS A 107 11.88 -8.32 16.65
CA LYS A 107 11.85 -8.10 18.09
C LYS A 107 11.19 -9.32 18.73
N CYS A 108 11.91 -9.99 19.60
CA CYS A 108 11.43 -11.10 20.41
C CYS A 108 11.06 -10.57 21.81
N VAL A 109 10.10 -11.23 22.46
CA VAL A 109 9.65 -10.86 23.81
C VAL A 109 9.60 -12.10 24.66
N VAL A 110 10.28 -12.08 25.81
CA VAL A 110 10.16 -13.13 26.82
C VAL A 110 9.04 -12.75 27.77
N LEU A 111 8.03 -13.63 27.85
CA LEU A 111 6.79 -13.41 28.60
C LEU A 111 6.73 -14.39 29.77
N LYS A 112 6.38 -13.90 30.95
CA LYS A 112 6.06 -14.73 32.12
C LYS A 112 4.56 -14.69 32.36
N THR A 113 3.91 -15.81 32.16
CA THR A 113 2.45 -15.94 32.29
C THR A 113 2.00 -15.96 33.76
N SER A 114 0.74 -15.62 34.02
CA SER A 114 0.12 -15.71 35.35
C SER A 114 0.04 -17.16 35.87
N THR A 115 0.21 -18.15 34.98
CA THR A 115 0.32 -19.58 35.31
C THR A 115 1.72 -20.00 35.75
N CYS A 116 2.63 -19.04 35.98
CA CYS A 116 4.03 -19.28 36.35
C CYS A 116 4.81 -20.10 35.31
N GLN A 117 4.43 -19.96 34.03
CA GLN A 117 5.15 -20.49 32.86
C GLN A 117 5.82 -19.35 32.11
#